data_AF-A0A1F8XMT5-F1
#
_entry.id   AF-A0A1F8XMT5-F1
#
_cell.length_a   1.000
_cell.length_b   1.000
_cell.length_c   1.000
_cell.angle_alpha   90.00
_cell.angle_beta   90.00
_cell.angle_gamma   90.00
#
_symmetry.space_group_name_H-M   'P 1'
#
loop_
_entity.id
_entity.type
_entity.pdbx_description
1 polymer ?
#
loop_
_entity_poly.entity_id
_entity_poly.type
_entity_poly.pdbx_seq_one_letter_code
_entity_poly.pdbx_strand_id
1 'polypeptide(L)'
;MRVVLDANIYISALLVGRGCEEILTLGRTGVIQVLSSPEIIDEVASVLRRKFHWSPADPADAKILAFGVAGKADVIVTGDRKHPLPLKKYRGIPIVSPAEFLEQIG
;
A
#
# COMPACT_ATOMS: atom_id res chain seq x y z
N MET A 1 -8.34 10.48 16.51
CA MET A 1 -7.47 9.79 17.52
C MET A 1 -6.21 9.29 16.82
N ARG A 2 -5.03 9.33 17.46
CA ARG A 2 -3.76 8.83 16.87
C ARG A 2 -3.48 7.40 17.35
N VAL A 3 -3.16 6.50 16.44
CA VAL A 3 -2.90 5.09 16.75
C VAL A 3 -1.65 4.59 16.03
N VAL A 4 -0.93 3.66 16.64
CA VAL A 4 0.10 2.87 15.99
C VAL A 4 -0.48 1.48 15.74
N LEU A 5 -0.37 0.97 14.52
CA LEU A 5 -0.81 -0.37 14.17
C LEU A 5 0.40 -1.30 14.12
N ASP A 6 0.28 -2.45 14.77
CA ASP A 6 1.25 -3.54 14.65
C ASP A 6 1.28 -4.06 13.19
N ALA A 7 2.45 -4.52 12.73
CA ALA A 7 2.62 -5.17 11.44
C ALA A 7 1.59 -6.30 11.22
N ASN A 8 1.25 -7.07 12.25
CA ASN A 8 0.27 -8.15 12.18
C ASN A 8 -1.15 -7.66 11.84
N ILE A 9 -1.52 -6.44 12.21
CA ILE A 9 -2.82 -5.84 11.85
C ILE A 9 -2.85 -5.53 10.35
N TYR A 10 -1.78 -4.96 9.81
CA TYR A 10 -1.63 -4.75 8.36
C TYR A 10 -1.70 -6.08 7.63
N ILE A 11 -0.89 -7.07 8.02
CA ILE A 11 -0.84 -8.38 7.38
C ILE A 11 -2.22 -9.06 7.43
N SER A 12 -2.90 -9.04 8.58
CA SER A 12 -4.22 -9.66 8.73
C SER A 12 -5.29 -8.98 7.88
N ALA A 13 -5.29 -7.65 7.83
CA ALA A 13 -6.22 -6.88 7.01
C ALA A 13 -6.04 -7.18 5.51
N LEU A 14 -4.80 -7.41 5.07
CA LEU A 14 -4.49 -7.65 3.67
C LEU A 14 -4.80 -9.07 3.18
N LEU A 15 -4.79 -10.05 4.09
CA LEU A 15 -4.83 -11.47 3.71
C LEU A 15 -6.16 -12.15 4.01
N VAL A 16 -6.77 -11.82 5.13
CA VAL A 16 -7.90 -12.60 5.66
C VAL A 16 -9.21 -11.80 5.62
N GLY A 17 -9.13 -10.48 5.42
CA GLY A 17 -10.31 -9.62 5.19
C GLY A 17 -11.34 -9.63 6.32
N ARG A 18 -10.99 -10.03 7.55
CA ARG A 18 -11.91 -10.04 8.69
C ARG A 18 -11.33 -9.33 9.92
N GLY A 19 -12.08 -8.35 10.43
CA GLY A 19 -11.79 -7.55 11.62
C GLY A 19 -10.82 -6.38 11.39
N CYS A 20 -9.65 -6.64 10.83
CA CYS A 20 -8.60 -5.61 10.68
C CYS A 20 -8.84 -4.64 9.51
N GLU A 21 -9.69 -4.99 8.54
CA GLU A 21 -10.04 -4.12 7.41
C GLU A 21 -10.83 -2.89 7.86
N GLU A 22 -11.66 -3.03 8.89
CA GLU A 22 -12.43 -1.92 9.46
C GLU A 22 -11.50 -0.90 10.12
N ILE A 23 -10.45 -1.36 10.81
CA ILE A 23 -9.42 -0.49 11.38
C ILE A 23 -8.70 0.31 10.28
N LEU A 24 -8.32 -0.34 9.17
CA LEU A 24 -7.73 0.38 8.04
C LEU A 24 -8.71 1.36 7.39
N THR A 25 -10.00 1.03 7.35
CA THR A 25 -11.06 1.91 6.84
C THR A 25 -11.23 3.16 7.71
N LEU A 26 -11.16 3.02 9.03
CA LEU A 26 -11.13 4.17 9.94
C LEU A 26 -9.92 5.08 9.67
N GLY A 27 -8.77 4.49 9.33
CA GLY A 27 -7.58 5.24 8.91
C GLY A 27 -7.80 5.99 7.59
N ARG A 28 -8.36 5.32 6.58
CA ARG A 28 -8.65 5.90 5.26
C ARG A 28 -9.68 7.03 5.32
N THR A 29 -10.70 6.89 6.16
CA THR A 29 -11.77 7.89 6.33
C THR A 29 -11.38 9.04 7.26
N GLY A 30 -10.17 9.01 7.85
CA GLY A 30 -9.66 10.05 8.74
C GLY A 30 -10.23 10.02 10.15
N VAL A 31 -11.06 9.04 10.52
CA VAL A 31 -11.58 8.86 11.88
C VAL A 31 -10.44 8.62 12.88
N ILE A 32 -9.42 7.86 12.44
CA ILE A 32 -8.16 7.69 13.15
C ILE A 32 -6.99 8.13 12.25
N GLN A 33 -5.96 8.68 12.88
CA GLN A 33 -4.69 8.97 12.24
C GLN A 33 -3.75 7.80 12.56
N VAL A 34 -3.38 7.04 11.53
CA VAL A 34 -2.46 5.92 11.65
C VAL A 34 -1.02 6.43 11.57
N LEU A 35 -0.23 6.12 12.59
CA LEU A 35 1.19 6.38 12.66
C LEU A 35 1.95 5.07 12.44
N SER A 36 2.98 5.11 11.61
CA SER A 36 3.85 3.96 11.31
C SER A 36 5.30 4.40 11.33
N SER A 37 6.19 3.47 11.68
CA SER A 37 7.64 3.66 11.59
C SER A 37 8.21 2.83 10.43
N PRO A 38 9.44 3.14 9.95
CA PRO A 38 10.11 2.35 8.93
C PRO A 38 10.21 0.87 9.28
N GLU A 39 10.45 0.53 10.55
CA GLU A 39 10.58 -0.85 11.04
C GLU A 39 9.28 -1.65 10.89
N ILE A 40 8.12 -1.02 11.17
CA ILE A 40 6.80 -1.64 10.97
C ILE A 40 6.56 -1.89 9.49
N ILE A 41 6.93 -0.93 8.64
CA ILE A 41 6.79 -1.06 7.18
C ILE A 41 7.67 -2.20 6.66
N ASP A 42 8.92 -2.28 7.14
CA ASP A 42 9.87 -3.33 6.77
C ASP A 42 9.42 -4.71 7.25
N GLU A 43 8.80 -4.82 8.43
CA GLU A 43 8.25 -6.08 8.91
C GLU A 43 7.07 -6.55 8.05
N VAL A 44 6.13 -5.66 7.74
CA VAL A 44 5.02 -5.96 6.82
C VAL A 44 5.58 -6.41 5.47
N ALA A 45 6.54 -5.67 4.93
CA ALA A 45 7.24 -6.01 3.70
C ALA A 45 7.88 -7.41 3.78
N SER A 46 8.67 -7.68 4.82
CA SER A 46 9.38 -8.95 5.02
C SER A 46 8.43 -10.14 5.10
N VAL A 47 7.32 -10.01 5.85
CA VAL A 47 6.30 -11.07 5.93
C VAL A 47 5.65 -11.30 4.57
N LEU A 48 5.33 -10.24 3.82
CA LEU A 48 4.79 -10.35 2.47
C LEU A 48 5.78 -11.06 1.53
N ARG A 49 7.08 -10.71 1.59
CA ARG A 49 8.14 -11.37 0.80
C ARG A 49 8.24 -12.85 1.11
N ARG A 50 8.36 -13.20 2.39
CA ARG A 50 8.57 -14.58 2.83
C ARG A 50 7.34 -15.46 2.62
N LYS A 51 6.14 -14.99 2.95
CA LYS A 51 4.92 -15.83 2.91
C LYS A 51 4.26 -15.85 1.52
N PHE A 52 4.42 -14.80 0.72
CA PHE A 52 3.72 -14.65 -0.57
C PHE A 52 4.67 -14.55 -1.75
N HIS A 53 5.95 -14.88 -1.56
CA HIS A 53 7.01 -14.72 -2.57
C HIS A 53 6.95 -13.32 -3.22
N TRP A 54 6.64 -12.30 -2.41
CA TRP A 54 6.64 -10.93 -2.89
C TRP A 54 8.09 -10.55 -3.22
N SER A 55 8.34 -10.15 -4.46
CA SER A 55 9.64 -9.68 -4.92
C SER A 55 9.45 -8.31 -5.59
N PRO A 56 10.27 -7.30 -5.26
CA PRO A 56 10.26 -6.01 -5.95
C PRO A 56 10.69 -6.10 -7.42
N ALA A 57 11.34 -7.18 -7.83
CA ALA A 57 11.98 -7.32 -9.14
C ALA A 57 11.20 -8.19 -10.13
N ASP A 58 10.02 -8.72 -9.75
CA ASP A 58 9.26 -9.63 -10.59
C ASP A 58 8.29 -8.87 -11.52
N PRO A 59 8.51 -8.86 -12.86
CA PRO A 59 7.70 -8.09 -13.80
C PRO A 59 6.26 -8.62 -13.94
N ALA A 60 6.00 -9.86 -13.49
CA ALA A 60 4.70 -10.50 -13.60
C ALA A 60 3.69 -9.99 -12.55
N ASP A 61 4.16 -9.33 -11.49
CA ASP A 61 3.37 -9.10 -10.31
C ASP A 61 3.24 -7.63 -9.98
N ALA A 62 2.24 -7.01 -10.59
CA ALA A 62 1.80 -5.66 -10.28
C ALA A 62 1.07 -5.62 -8.91
N LYS A 63 1.73 -6.13 -7.86
CA LYS A 63 1.18 -6.31 -6.51
C LYS A 63 0.89 -4.99 -5.81
N ILE A 64 1.63 -3.92 -6.10
CA ILE A 64 1.24 -2.56 -5.68
C ILE A 64 -0.07 -2.11 -6.35
N LEU A 65 -0.37 -2.60 -7.56
CA LEU A 65 -1.66 -2.36 -8.21
C LEU A 65 -2.77 -3.19 -7.57
N ALA A 66 -2.52 -4.46 -7.28
CA ALA A 66 -3.47 -5.29 -6.53
C ALA A 66 -3.75 -4.69 -5.14
N PHE A 67 -2.72 -4.17 -4.47
CA PHE A 67 -2.82 -3.48 -3.20
C PHE A 67 -3.58 -2.17 -3.32
N GLY A 68 -3.28 -1.35 -4.33
CA GLY A 68 -4.02 -0.12 -4.59
C GLY A 68 -5.51 -0.39 -4.82
N VAL A 69 -5.83 -1.47 -5.54
CA VAL A 69 -7.23 -1.86 -5.81
C VAL A 69 -7.92 -2.40 -4.56
N ALA A 70 -7.32 -3.37 -3.86
CA ALA A 70 -7.87 -3.93 -2.62
C ALA A 70 -8.01 -2.84 -1.55
N GLY A 71 -7.04 -1.92 -1.54
CA GLY A 71 -7.02 -0.79 -0.63
C GLY A 71 -7.88 0.40 -1.04
N LYS A 72 -8.53 0.36 -2.22
CA LYS A 72 -9.29 1.49 -2.79
C LYS A 72 -8.48 2.79 -2.74
N ALA A 73 -7.20 2.70 -3.09
CA ALA A 73 -6.30 3.84 -3.06
C ALA A 73 -6.73 4.89 -4.10
N ASP A 74 -6.67 6.15 -3.71
CA ASP A 74 -6.92 7.27 -4.62
C ASP A 74 -5.78 7.46 -5.63
N VAL A 75 -4.56 7.04 -5.25
CA VAL A 75 -3.36 7.13 -6.09
C VAL A 75 -2.34 6.06 -5.70
N ILE A 76 -1.59 5.56 -6.68
CA ILE A 76 -0.44 4.68 -6.47
C ILE A 76 0.83 5.48 -6.76
N VAL A 77 1.69 5.60 -5.75
CA VAL A 77 2.99 6.27 -5.89
C VAL A 77 4.09 5.22 -6.02
N THR A 78 4.86 5.25 -7.10
CA THR A 78 5.96 4.30 -7.32
C THR A 78 7.13 4.91 -8.10
N GLY A 79 8.35 4.55 -7.71
CA GLY A 79 9.59 4.92 -8.42
C GLY A 79 10.00 3.94 -9.52
N ASP A 80 9.28 2.83 -9.71
CA ASP A 80 9.66 1.80 -10.68
C ASP A 80 9.31 2.21 -12.11
N ARG A 81 10.35 2.65 -12.84
CA ARG A 81 10.26 3.12 -14.23
C ARG A 81 10.01 2.02 -15.26
N LYS A 82 10.15 0.74 -14.90
CA LYS A 82 9.88 -0.38 -15.80
C LYS A 82 8.42 -0.79 -15.68
N HIS A 83 7.97 -1.12 -14.47
CA HIS A 83 6.56 -1.40 -14.16
C HIS A 83 6.31 -1.14 -12.67
N PRO A 84 5.20 -0.52 -12.24
CA PRO A 84 4.02 -0.19 -13.03
C PRO A 84 3.94 1.27 -13.46
N LEU A 85 4.95 2.12 -13.19
CA LEU A 85 4.87 3.56 -13.49
C LEU A 85 4.50 3.88 -14.95
N PRO A 86 5.03 3.17 -15.97
CA PRO A 86 4.65 3.43 -17.36
C PRO A 86 3.18 3.18 -17.70
N LEU A 87 2.44 2.44 -16.86
CA LEU A 87 1.01 2.20 -17.07
C LEU A 87 0.19 3.49 -16.88
N LYS A 88 0.68 4.45 -16.10
CA LYS A 88 0.03 5.73 -15.72
C LYS A 88 -1.29 5.60 -14.96
N LYS A 89 -2.05 4.53 -15.16
CA LYS A 89 -3.33 4.26 -14.52
C LYS A 89 -3.61 2.76 -14.50
N TYR A 90 -4.23 2.27 -13.43
CA TYR A 90 -4.71 0.89 -13.34
C TYR A 90 -6.05 0.81 -12.60
N ARG A 91 -7.05 0.19 -13.24
CA ARG A 91 -8.43 0.05 -12.71
C ARG A 91 -9.01 1.35 -12.13
N GLY A 92 -8.75 2.49 -12.78
CA GLY A 92 -9.24 3.79 -12.33
C GLY A 92 -8.26 4.57 -11.46
N ILE A 93 -7.26 3.91 -10.87
CA ILE A 93 -6.32 4.51 -9.93
C ILE A 93 -5.11 5.08 -10.69
N PRO A 94 -4.83 6.39 -10.61
CA PRO A 94 -3.63 6.99 -11.17
C PRO A 94 -2.35 6.38 -10.58
N ILE A 95 -1.34 6.21 -11.41
CA ILE A 95 -0.01 5.76 -11.02
C ILE A 95 0.96 6.89 -11.33
N VAL A 96 1.62 7.40 -10.30
CA VAL A 96 2.50 8.57 -10.39
C VAL A 96 3.84 8.28 -9.73
N SER A 97 4.86 9.03 -10.14
CA SER A 97 6.15 9.06 -9.46
C SER A 97 6.08 9.86 -8.17
N PRO A 98 7.02 9.68 -7.22
CA PRO A 98 7.08 10.50 -6.02
C PRO A 98 7.17 12.00 -6.33
N ALA A 99 7.90 12.39 -7.38
CA ALA A 99 8.02 13.78 -7.80
C ALA A 99 6.67 14.36 -8.25
N GLU A 100 5.97 13.67 -9.15
CA GLU A 100 4.63 14.07 -9.62
C GLU A 100 3.61 14.11 -8.48
N PHE A 101 3.68 13.16 -7.53
CA PHE A 101 2.79 13.18 -6.37
C PHE A 101 3.01 14.40 -5.49
N LEU A 102 4.28 14.76 -5.22
CA LEU A 102 4.63 15.94 -4.43
C LEU A 102 4.15 17.25 -5.09
N GLU A 103 4.21 17.34 -6.41
CA GLU A 103 3.65 18.49 -7.16
C GLU A 103 2.13 18.59 -7.07
N GLN A 104 1.41 17.48 -6.84
CA GLN A 104 -0.06 17.48 -6.73
C GLN A 104 -0.58 17.83 -5.34
N ILE A 105 0.22 17.60 -4.31
CA ILE A 105 -0.16 17.86 -2.91
C ILE A 105 0.48 19.13 -2.31
N GLY A 106 1.45 19.73 -3.03
CA GLY A 106 2.00 21.05 -2.74
C GLY A 106 1.17 22.17 -3.35
#